data_AF-A0A9E5RKC0-F1
#
_entry.id   AF-A0A9E5RKC0-F1
#
_cell.length_a   1.000
_cell.length_b   1.000
_cell.length_c   1.000
_cell.angle_alpha   90.00
_cell.angle_beta   90.00
_cell.angle_gamma   90.00
#
_symmetry.space_group_name_H-M   'P 1'
#
loop_
_entity.id
_entity.type
_entity.pdbx_description
1 polymer ?
#
loop_
_entity_poly.entity_id
_entity_poly.type
_entity_poly.pdbx_seq_one_letter_code
_entity_poly.pdbx_strand_id
1 'polypeptide(L)' 'MFLVAPGVEVRSTVPGGAYEDYWSGTSMATPHVAGVVALMLSANPDLTPTQIERILVMTARTGEITEP' A
#
# COMPACT_ATOMS: atom_id res chain seq x y z
N MET A 1 -11.02 -11.40 4.02
CA MET A 1 -9.79 -11.49 3.20
C MET A 1 -8.81 -10.47 3.76
N PHE A 2 -7.52 -10.76 3.85
CA PHE A 2 -6.51 -9.83 4.37
C PHE A 2 -5.48 -9.50 3.27
N LEU A 3 -5.02 -8.26 3.22
CA LEU A 3 -3.97 -7.78 2.33
C LEU A 3 -2.85 -7.18 3.18
N VAL A 4 -1.60 -7.40 2.77
CA VAL A 4 -0.42 -6.85 3.44
C VAL A 4 0.32 -5.91 2.48
N ALA A 5 0.97 -4.90 3.05
CA ALA A 5 1.82 -3.94 2.33
C ALA A 5 2.97 -3.50 3.24
N PRO A 6 4.06 -2.93 2.68
CA PRO A 6 5.22 -2.50 3.46
C PRO A 6 4.83 -1.49 4.54
N GLY A 7 5.13 -1.81 5.78
CA GLY A 7 4.79 -0.98 6.94
C GLY A 7 5.86 -1.00 8.02
N VAL A 8 7.01 -1.62 7.80
CA VAL A 8 8.15 -1.65 8.72
C VAL A 8 9.29 -0.88 8.08
N GLU A 9 9.98 -0.07 8.89
CA GLU A 9 11.11 0.76 8.48
C GLU A 9 10.85 1.60 7.20
N VAL A 10 9.64 2.13 7.07
CA VAL A 10 9.25 2.91 5.89
C VAL A 10 9.82 4.32 6.00
N ARG A 11 10.63 4.69 5.00
CA ARG A 11 11.09 6.07 4.82
C ARG A 11 9.94 6.97 4.35
N SER A 12 9.71 8.08 5.04
CA SER A 12 8.66 9.04 4.69
C SER A 12 9.07 10.49 4.96
N THR A 13 8.28 11.44 4.45
CA THR A 13 8.48 12.87 4.67
C THR A 13 8.00 13.30 6.05
N VAL A 14 8.74 14.19 6.70
CA VAL A 14 8.35 14.84 7.96
C VAL A 14 8.39 16.37 7.81
N PRO A 15 7.74 17.13 8.71
CA PRO A 15 7.77 18.59 8.66
C PRO A 15 9.20 19.16 8.61
N GLY A 16 9.36 20.31 7.95
CA GLY A 16 10.67 20.95 7.79
C GLY A 16 11.43 20.53 6.52
N GLY A 17 10.78 19.83 5.58
CA GLY A 17 11.39 19.42 4.31
C GLY A 17 12.37 18.26 4.45
N ALA A 18 12.29 17.53 5.57
CA ALA A 18 13.14 16.39 5.86
C ALA A 18 12.44 15.07 5.54
N TYR A 19 13.25 14.01 5.52
CA TYR A 19 12.79 12.63 5.47
C TYR A 19 13.28 11.92 6.71
N GLU A 20 12.46 11.03 7.24
CA GLU A 20 12.86 10.11 8.30
C GLU A 20 12.69 8.68 7.83
N ASP A 21 13.69 7.87 8.13
CA ASP A 21 13.65 6.42 8.03
C ASP A 21 13.01 5.83 9.29
N TYR A 22 12.73 4.53 9.31
CA TYR A 22 12.35 3.76 10.51
C TYR A 22 10.91 3.91 11.02
N TRP A 23 10.00 4.52 10.25
CA TRP A 23 8.59 4.52 10.64
C TRP A 23 7.97 3.13 10.43
N SER A 24 7.46 2.57 11.52
CA SER A 24 6.86 1.24 11.54
C SER A 24 5.43 1.28 12.06
N GLY A 25 4.50 0.64 11.35
CA GLY A 25 3.10 0.52 11.72
C GLY A 25 2.18 0.28 10.52
N THR A 26 0.96 -0.17 10.79
CA THR A 26 -0.09 -0.30 9.76
C THR A 26 -0.45 1.04 9.13
N SER A 27 -0.20 2.16 9.83
CA SER A 27 -0.28 3.52 9.29
C SER A 27 0.65 3.76 8.11
N MET A 28 1.76 3.02 7.99
CA MET A 28 2.69 3.12 6.87
C MET A 28 2.34 2.12 5.75
N ALA A 29 1.73 0.97 6.08
CA ALA A 29 1.17 0.06 5.09
C ALA A 29 -0.06 0.64 4.37
N THR A 30 -0.90 1.38 5.09
CA THR A 30 -2.14 1.98 4.57
C THR A 30 -1.93 2.88 3.34
N PRO A 31 -1.00 3.88 3.35
CA PRO A 31 -0.78 4.74 2.20
C PRO A 31 -0.21 4.00 0.99
N HIS A 32 0.52 2.89 1.17
CA HIS A 32 0.96 2.05 0.05
C HIS A 32 -0.24 1.44 -0.69
N VAL A 33 -1.20 0.85 0.03
CA VAL A 33 -2.43 0.30 -0.58
C VAL A 33 -3.28 1.41 -1.20
N ALA A 34 -3.43 2.54 -0.50
CA ALA A 34 -4.19 3.69 -1.00
C ALA A 34 -3.60 4.25 -2.31
N GLY A 35 -2.26 4.30 -2.42
CA GLY A 35 -1.57 4.70 -3.65
C GLY A 35 -1.85 3.77 -4.83
N VAL A 36 -1.82 2.45 -4.62
CA VAL A 36 -2.20 1.48 -5.66
C VAL A 36 -3.64 1.67 -6.10
N VAL A 37 -4.57 1.86 -5.15
CA VAL A 37 -5.99 2.13 -5.47
C VAL A 37 -6.16 3.42 -6.26
N ALA A 38 -5.42 4.48 -5.91
CA ALA A 38 -5.42 5.73 -6.66
C ALA A 38 -4.94 5.52 -8.11
N LEU A 39 -3.91 4.70 -8.33
CA LEU A 39 -3.45 4.36 -9.68
C LEU A 39 -4.49 3.53 -10.45
N MET A 40 -5.14 2.57 -9.80
CA MET A 40 -6.23 1.79 -10.40
C MET A 40 -7.37 2.69 -10.87
N LEU A 41 -7.79 3.63 -10.02
CA LEU A 41 -8.82 4.60 -10.36
C LEU A 41 -8.36 5.61 -11.42
N SER A 42 -7.07 5.96 -11.46
CA SER A 42 -6.52 6.80 -12.55
C SER A 42 -6.58 6.10 -13.91
N ALA A 43 -6.39 4.77 -13.92
CA ALA A 43 -6.43 3.95 -15.13
C ALA A 43 -7.87 3.62 -15.55
N ASN A 44 -8.77 3.43 -14.58
CA ASN A 44 -10.19 3.21 -14.82
C ASN A 44 -11.04 3.81 -13.66
N PRO A 45 -11.61 5.01 -13.85
CA PRO A 45 -12.42 5.69 -12.84
C PRO A 45 -13.73 4.98 -12.49
N ASP A 46 -14.22 4.08 -13.34
CA ASP A 46 -15.51 3.39 -13.17
C ASP A 46 -15.40 2.13 -12.28
N LEU A 47 -14.21 1.82 -11.78
CA LEU A 47 -14.00 0.67 -10.89
C LEU A 47 -14.78 0.85 -9.57
N THR A 48 -15.63 -0.13 -9.28
CA THR A 48 -16.34 -0.19 -8.00
C THR A 48 -15.42 -0.65 -6.86
N PRO A 49 -15.71 -0.30 -5.59
CA PRO A 49 -14.93 -0.76 -4.44
C PRO A 49 -14.74 -2.27 -4.39
N THR A 50 -15.78 -3.04 -4.74
CA THR A 50 -15.71 -4.51 -4.78
C THR A 50 -14.80 -5.03 -5.90
N GLN A 51 -14.78 -4.39 -7.06
CA GLN A 51 -13.83 -4.74 -8.13
C GLN A 51 -12.41 -4.42 -7.71
N ILE A 52 -12.19 -3.26 -7.06
CA ILE A 52 -10.88 -2.87 -6.54
C ILE A 52 -10.36 -3.91 -5.54
N GLU A 53 -11.16 -4.26 -4.54
CA GLU A 53 -10.81 -5.28 -3.54
C GLU A 53 -10.44 -6.61 -4.21
N ARG A 54 -11.26 -7.08 -5.16
CA ARG A 54 -11.00 -8.32 -5.89
C ARG A 54 -9.70 -8.26 -6.67
N ILE A 55 -9.42 -7.17 -7.38
CA ILE A 55 -8.19 -7.03 -8.17
C ILE A 55 -6.97 -7.06 -7.25
N LEU A 56 -6.99 -6.27 -6.17
CA LEU A 56 -5.90 -6.24 -5.19
C LEU A 56 -5.60 -7.64 -4.64
N VAL A 57 -6.65 -8.37 -4.25
CA VAL A 57 -6.55 -9.71 -3.70
C VAL A 57 -6.03 -10.72 -4.73
N MET A 58 -6.56 -10.69 -5.94
CA MET A 58 -6.22 -11.65 -7.00
C MET A 58 -4.80 -11.47 -7.54
N THR A 59 -4.25 -10.25 -7.43
CA THR A 59 -2.93 -9.91 -7.97
C THR A 59 -1.85 -9.81 -6.90
N ALA A 60 -2.21 -9.84 -5.62
CA ALA A 60 -1.27 -9.90 -4.51
C ALA A 60 -0.41 -11.17 -4.61
N ARG A 61 0.90 -11.01 -4.38
CA ARG A 61 1.81 -12.16 -4.33
C ARG A 61 1.47 -13.01 -3.12
N THR A 62 1.30 -14.31 -3.35
CA THR A 62 1.06 -15.31 -2.30
C THR A 62 2.37 -16.10 -2.10
N GLY A 63 3.02 -15.93 -0.96
CA GLY A 63 4.31 -16.55 -0.65
C GLY A 63 4.96 -15.84 0.53
N GLU A 64 5.97 -16.47 1.16
CA GLU A 64 6.70 -15.90 2.30
C GLU A 64 7.00 -14.42 2.04
N ILE A 65 6.52 -13.57 2.95
CA ILE A 65 7.00 -12.20 3.12
C ILE A 65 8.48 -12.33 3.50
N THR A 66 9.33 -12.43 2.48
CA THR A 66 10.77 -12.40 2.63
C THR A 66 11.11 -10.94 2.89
N GLU A 67 11.15 -10.58 4.17
CA GLU A 67 11.90 -9.42 4.63
C GLU A 67 13.36 -9.61 4.16
N PRO A 68 14.00 -8.63 3.51
CA PRO A 68 15.45 -8.62 3.41
C PRO A 68 16.12 -8.49 4.78
#